data_AF-A0A537SQ64-F1
#
_entry.id   AF-A0A537SQ64-F1
#
_cell.length_a   1.000
_cell.length_b   1.000
_cell.length_c   1.000
_cell.angle_alpha   90.00
_cell.angle_beta   90.00
_cell.angle_gamma   90.00
#
_symmetry.space_group_name_H-M   'P 1'
#
loop_
_entity.id
_entity.type
_entity.pdbx_description
1 polymer ?
#
loop_
_entity_poly.entity_id
_entity_poly.type
_entity_poly.pdbx_seq_one_letter_code
_entity_poly.pdbx_strand_id
1 'polypeptide(L)'
;MEVDAMFAKTSASVEEIRIRVGYALKRHPLCRDVQFDIVRMPRTGKGNWTISLRSFAPDAVWEASDIVADIQEAYDLSAAV
;
A
#
# COMPACT_ATOMS: atom_id res chain seq x y z
N MET A 1 26.55 6.16 -17.11
CA MET A 1 25.74 6.64 -15.97
C MET A 1 24.57 5.71 -15.90
N GLU A 2 24.42 4.93 -14.84
CA GLU A 2 23.16 4.26 -14.49
C GLU A 2 23.26 3.83 -13.03
N VAL A 3 23.13 4.83 -12.17
CA VAL A 3 22.93 4.66 -10.73
C VAL A 3 21.48 4.28 -10.47
N ASP A 4 20.96 3.23 -11.12
CA ASP A 4 19.58 2.79 -10.95
C ASP A 4 19.52 1.38 -10.33
N ALA A 5 20.39 1.16 -9.34
CA ALA A 5 20.16 0.15 -8.30
C ALA A 5 19.39 0.81 -7.12
N MET A 6 18.47 1.73 -7.43
CA MET A 6 17.66 2.44 -6.44
C MET A 6 16.48 1.55 -6.07
N PHE A 7 16.59 0.85 -4.93
CA PHE A 7 15.47 0.20 -4.23
C PHE A 7 14.53 -0.59 -5.15
N ALA A 8 14.96 -1.79 -5.57
CA ALA A 8 14.08 -2.73 -6.25
C ALA A 8 12.83 -2.98 -5.40
N LYS A 9 11.75 -2.25 -5.69
CA LYS A 9 10.48 -2.37 -4.98
C LYS A 9 10.12 -3.84 -4.94
N THR A 10 9.82 -4.35 -3.75
CA THR A 10 9.56 -5.78 -3.60
C THR A 10 8.27 -6.10 -4.33
N SER A 11 8.36 -6.90 -5.39
CA SER A 11 7.19 -7.32 -6.16
C SER A 11 6.34 -8.25 -5.29
N ALA A 12 5.13 -7.81 -4.94
CA ALA A 12 4.20 -8.54 -4.08
C ALA A 12 2.84 -8.68 -4.74
N SER A 13 2.15 -9.78 -4.47
CA SER A 13 0.77 -10.00 -4.91
C SER A 13 -0.20 -9.13 -4.12
N VAL A 14 -1.40 -8.91 -4.67
CA VAL A 14 -2.46 -8.11 -4.03
C VAL A 14 -2.82 -8.62 -2.63
N GLU A 15 -2.85 -9.95 -2.45
CA GLU A 15 -3.11 -10.58 -1.16
C GLU A 15 -1.99 -10.31 -0.14
N GLU A 16 -0.73 -10.39 -0.58
CA GLU A 16 0.43 -10.13 0.28
C GLU A 16 0.46 -8.67 0.75
N ILE A 17 0.21 -7.74 -0.18
CA ILE A 17 0.08 -6.31 0.15
C ILE A 17 -1.08 -6.11 1.13
N ARG A 18 -2.23 -6.76 0.90
CA ARG A 18 -3.38 -6.68 1.81
C ARG A 18 -3.03 -7.17 3.21
N ILE A 19 -2.31 -8.29 3.32
CA ILE A 19 -1.90 -8.84 4.61
C ILE A 19 -0.95 -7.88 5.32
N ARG A 20 0.05 -7.32 4.62
CA ARG A 20 1.01 -6.36 5.17
C ARG A 20 0.36 -5.06 5.63
N VAL A 21 -0.48 -4.45 4.79
CA VAL A 21 -1.26 -3.25 5.13
C VAL A 21 -2.15 -3.54 6.33
N GLY A 22 -2.86 -4.67 6.32
CA GLY A 22 -3.70 -5.09 7.44
C GLY A 22 -2.92 -5.30 8.74
N TYR A 23 -1.70 -5.85 8.67
CA TYR A 23 -0.84 -6.02 9.84
C TYR A 23 -0.31 -4.68 10.36
N ALA A 24 0.12 -3.78 9.47
CA ALA A 24 0.56 -2.44 9.81
C ALA A 24 -0.58 -1.63 10.45
N LEU A 25 -1.78 -1.64 9.87
CA LEU A 25 -2.96 -0.99 10.43
C LEU A 25 -3.37 -1.61 11.77
N LYS A 26 -3.31 -2.95 11.92
CA LYS A 26 -3.60 -3.62 13.20
C LYS A 26 -2.61 -3.28 14.31
N ARG A 27 -1.36 -2.92 13.97
CA ARG A 27 -0.36 -2.47 14.95
C ARG A 27 -0.74 -1.14 15.57
N HIS A 28 -1.53 -0.33 14.88
CA HIS A 28 -2.02 0.96 15.37
C HIS A 28 -3.41 0.80 16.02
N PRO A 29 -3.58 1.16 17.30
CA PRO A 29 -4.88 1.01 17.99
C PRO A 29 -6.00 1.85 17.36
N LEU A 30 -5.66 2.95 16.69
CA LEU A 30 -6.60 3.83 15.99
C LEU A 30 -7.03 3.30 14.61
N CYS A 31 -6.20 2.46 13.99
CA CYS A 31 -6.42 1.93 12.64
C CYS A 31 -7.02 0.51 12.65
N ARG A 32 -7.42 -0.02 13.82
CA ARG A 32 -7.79 -1.42 14.00
C ARG A 32 -9.02 -1.87 13.21
N ASP A 33 -9.97 -0.96 12.98
CA ASP A 33 -11.21 -1.22 12.22
C ASP A 33 -11.16 -0.59 10.81
N VAL A 34 -9.97 -0.23 10.34
CA VAL A 34 -9.85 0.44 9.03
C VAL A 34 -10.17 -0.53 7.90
N GLN A 35 -11.20 -0.21 7.12
CA GLN A 35 -11.48 -0.90 5.87
C GLN A 35 -10.72 -0.25 4.73
N PHE A 36 -9.99 -1.07 3.99
CA PHE A 36 -9.24 -0.65 2.82
C PHE A 36 -9.46 -1.63 1.67
N ASP A 37 -9.38 -1.12 0.45
CA ASP A 37 -9.51 -1.90 -0.77
C ASP A 37 -8.33 -1.61 -1.70
N ILE A 38 -7.81 -2.65 -2.35
CA ILE A 38 -6.69 -2.50 -3.29
C ILE A 38 -7.27 -2.40 -4.69
N VAL A 39 -7.15 -1.22 -5.29
CA VAL A 39 -7.66 -0.93 -6.61
C VAL A 39 -6.51 -0.97 -7.60
N ARG A 40 -6.58 -1.87 -8.57
CA ARG A 40 -5.66 -1.86 -9.72
C ARG A 40 -6.01 -0.66 -10.58
N MET A 41 -5.06 0.27 -10.73
CA MET A 41 -5.24 1.46 -11.55
C MET A 41 -4.72 1.15 -12.96
N PRO A 42 -5.44 1.53 -14.03
CA PRO A 42 -4.92 1.42 -15.38
C PRO A 42 -3.72 2.37 -15.52
N ARG A 43 -2.51 1.79 -15.61
CA ARG A 43 -1.17 2.40 -15.77
C ARG A 43 -1.16 3.93 -15.89
N THR A 44 -1.20 4.61 -14.75
CA THR A 44 -0.61 5.94 -14.65
C THR A 44 0.81 5.74 -14.15
N GLY A 45 1.78 6.47 -14.68
CA GLY A 45 3.23 6.20 -14.56
C GLY A 45 3.86 6.21 -13.16
N LYS A 46 3.07 6.10 -12.08
CA LYS A 46 3.51 5.99 -10.69
C LYS A 46 3.23 4.62 -10.03
N GLY A 47 2.46 3.73 -10.66
CA GLY A 47 2.22 2.38 -10.13
C GLY A 47 1.02 1.69 -10.77
N ASN A 48 1.01 0.35 -10.74
CA ASN A 48 -0.06 -0.47 -11.31
C ASN A 48 -1.30 -0.59 -10.40
N TRP A 49 -1.29 0.06 -9.23
CA TRP A 49 -2.27 -0.14 -8.16
C TRP A 49 -2.27 1.00 -7.13
N THR A 50 -3.34 1.12 -6.36
CA THR A 50 -3.44 2.01 -5.21
C THR A 50 -4.30 1.39 -4.10
N ILE A 51 -4.27 1.98 -2.91
CA ILE A 51 -5.09 1.57 -1.76
C ILE A 51 -6.17 2.64 -1.53
N SER A 52 -7.43 2.24 -1.62
CA SER A 52 -8.58 3.07 -1.25
C SER A 52 -8.98 2.77 0.19
N LEU A 53 -8.81 3.73 1.08
CA LEU A 53 -9.31 3.65 2.45
C LEU A 53 -10.81 4.02 2.44
N ARG A 54 -11.69 3.17 3.00
CA ARG A 54 -13.16 3.37 2.99
C ARG A 54 -13.76 3.72 4.34
N SER A 55 -13.29 3.07 5.40
CA SER A 55 -13.84 3.24 6.74
C SER A 55 -12.68 3.47 7.67
N PHE A 56 -12.50 4.68 8.16
CA PHE A 56 -11.42 5.05 9.08
C PHE A 56 -11.94 6.12 10.05
N ALA A 57 -11.38 6.15 11.26
CA ALA A 57 -11.56 7.29 12.13
C ALA A 57 -10.86 8.52 11.51
N PRO A 58 -11.40 9.74 11.66
CA PRO A 58 -10.76 10.94 11.12
C PRO A 58 -9.33 11.14 11.63
N ASP A 59 -9.06 10.77 12.88
CA ASP A 59 -7.72 10.77 13.48
C ASP A 59 -6.77 9.71 12.88
N ALA A 60 -7.31 8.65 12.28
CA ALA A 60 -6.55 7.54 11.68
C ALA A 60 -6.26 7.76 10.18
N VAL A 61 -6.81 8.80 9.55
CA VAL A 61 -6.61 9.10 8.12
C VAL A 61 -5.14 9.29 7.80
N TRP A 62 -4.48 10.14 8.58
CA TRP A 62 -3.11 10.52 8.34
C TRP A 62 -2.18 9.34 8.55
N GLU A 63 -2.34 8.60 9.65
CA GLU A 63 -1.57 7.39 9.94
C GLU A 63 -1.77 6.31 8.86
N ALA A 64 -3.02 6.05 8.47
CA ALA A 64 -3.31 5.06 7.43
C ALA A 64 -2.73 5.50 6.06
N SER A 65 -2.78 6.79 5.73
CA SER A 65 -2.22 7.32 4.49
C SER A 65 -0.70 7.22 4.46
N ASP A 66 -0.03 7.48 5.58
CA ASP A 66 1.43 7.37 5.73
C ASP A 66 1.90 5.93 5.59
N ILE A 67 1.23 4.99 6.29
CA ILE A 67 1.49 3.54 6.17
C ILE A 67 1.29 3.07 4.72
N VAL A 68 0.21 3.52 4.07
CA VAL A 68 -0.06 3.18 2.67
C VAL A 68 1.04 3.73 1.75
N ALA A 69 1.51 4.95 1.97
CA ALA A 69 2.56 5.57 1.17
C ALA A 69 3.89 4.83 1.32
N ASP A 70 4.28 4.46 2.55
CA ASP A 70 5.47 3.65 2.83
C ASP A 70 5.42 2.30 2.10
N ILE A 71 4.26 1.63 2.14
CA ILE A 71 4.07 0.35 1.45
C ILE A 71 4.07 0.51 -0.07
N GLN A 72 3.45 1.56 -0.63
CA GLN A 72 3.48 1.81 -2.08
C GLN A 72 4.87 2.23 -2.59
N GLU A 73 5.69 2.83 -1.72
CA GLU A 73 7.07 3.15 -2.02
C GLU A 73 7.96 1.91 -1.96
N ALA A 74 7.77 1.04 -0.97
CA ALA A 74 8.56 -0.17 -0.76
C ALA A 74 8.15 -1.36 -1.67
N TYR A 75 6.89 -1.44 -2.10
CA TYR A 75 6.34 -2.59 -2.83
C TYR A 75 5.74 -2.19 -4.18
N ASP A 76 5.95 -3.07 -5.17
CA ASP A 76 5.24 -2.99 -6.46
C ASP A 76 4.23 -4.12 -6.54
N LEU A 77 3.02 -3.86 -7.07
CA LEU A 77 2.06 -4.92 -7.30
C LEU A 77 2.53 -5.69 -8.51
N SER A 78 3.04 -6.90 -8.24
CA SER A 78 3.32 -7.85 -9.30
C SER A 78 2.02 -8.11 -10.04
N ALA A 79 1.97 -7.72 -11.31
CA ALA A 79 0.92 -8.15 -12.22
C ALA A 79 1.11 -9.65 -12.42
N ALA A 80 0.55 -10.44 -11.50
CA ALA A 80 0.55 -11.89 -11.60
C ALA A 80 -0.03 -12.27 -12.96
N VAL A 81 0.79 -13.01 -13.71
CA VAL A 81 0.59 -13.45 -15.09
C VAL A 81 -0.50 -14.49 -15.19
#